data_AF-A0A2R5HG36-F1
#
_entry.id   AF-A0A2R5HG36-F1
#
_cell.length_a   1.000
_cell.length_b   1.000
_cell.length_c   1.000
_cell.angle_alpha   90.00
_cell.angle_beta   90.00
_cell.angle_gamma   90.00
#
_symmetry.space_group_name_H-M   'P 1'
#
loop_
_entity.id
_entity.type
_entity.pdbx_description
1 polymer ?
#
loop_
_entity_poly.entity_id
_entity_poly.type
_entity_poly.pdbx_seq_one_letter_code
_entity_poly.pdbx_strand_id
1 'polypeptide(L)'
;MRILKSIGLGVVVASLCMVIMAAIYWNTWMVTLTLIQGAAQGLVAVLVYGFLKAPYLIKFISHALLSYLLAFAMLLLNHQYWQVNLLTFSVEWLLIFALVYLYIYWRNRTEARRLNEKIVRLRK
;
A
#
# COMPACT_ATOMS: atom_id res chain seq x y z
N MET A 1 10.15 7.84 13.43
CA MET A 1 9.52 8.56 12.29
C MET A 1 9.25 7.72 11.03
N ARG A 2 10.07 6.72 10.65
CA ARG A 2 9.82 5.92 9.43
C ARG A 2 8.49 5.15 9.43
N ILE A 3 8.13 4.55 10.57
CA ILE A 3 6.87 3.80 10.73
C ILE A 3 5.64 4.71 10.53
N LEU A 4 5.57 5.82 11.28
CA LEU A 4 4.46 6.78 11.15
C LEU A 4 4.29 7.32 9.73
N LYS A 5 5.38 7.61 9.00
CA LYS A 5 5.31 8.09 7.62
C LYS A 5 4.71 7.04 6.68
N SER A 6 5.04 5.76 6.86
CA SER A 6 4.52 4.68 6.03
C SER A 6 3.05 4.38 6.34
N ILE A 7 2.68 4.34 7.63
CA ILE A 7 1.28 4.22 8.06
C ILE A 7 0.46 5.38 7.49
N GLY A 8 0.95 6.62 7.60
CA GLY A 8 0.28 7.80 7.05
C GLY A 8 0.09 7.72 5.53
N LEU A 9 1.10 7.26 4.79
CA LEU A 9 0.98 7.02 3.34
C LEU A 9 -0.09 5.97 3.02
N GLY A 10 -0.12 4.87 3.77
CA GLY A 10 -1.15 3.84 3.62
C GLY A 10 -2.57 4.38 3.87
N VAL A 11 -2.74 5.20 4.90
CA VAL A 11 -4.02 5.88 5.20
C VAL A 11 -4.42 6.87 4.10
N VAL A 12 -3.47 7.61 3.52
CA VAL A 12 -3.74 8.53 2.40
C VAL A 12 -4.21 7.77 1.17
N VAL A 13 -3.54 6.67 0.82
CA VAL A 13 -3.96 5.80 -0.30
C VAL A 13 -5.37 5.25 -0.05
N ALA A 14 -5.63 4.73 1.15
CA ALA A 14 -6.96 4.26 1.53
C ALA A 14 -8.02 5.37 1.41
N SER A 15 -7.69 6.59 1.83
CA SER A 15 -8.59 7.75 1.72
C SER A 15 -8.90 8.12 0.27
N LEU A 16 -7.92 8.04 -0.63
CA LEU A 16 -8.14 8.25 -2.07
C LEU A 16 -9.06 7.17 -2.66
N CYS A 17 -8.84 5.90 -2.31
CA CYS A 17 -9.73 4.82 -2.72
C CYS A 17 -11.16 5.04 -2.21
N MET A 18 -11.30 5.51 -0.97
CA MET A 18 -12.61 5.84 -0.40
C MET A 18 -13.30 6.97 -1.16
N VAL A 19 -12.62 8.04 -1.55
CA VAL A 19 -13.23 9.14 -2.34
C VAL A 19 -13.79 8.61 -3.67
N ILE A 20 -13.10 7.67 -4.32
CA ILE A 20 -13.56 7.04 -5.56
C ILE A 20 -14.80 6.17 -5.31
N MET A 21 -14.82 5.43 -4.20
CA MET A 21 -15.92 4.51 -3.85
C MET A 21 -17.10 5.18 -3.12
N ALA A 22 -16.89 6.37 -2.58
CA ALA A 22 -17.82 7.12 -1.74
C ALA A 22 -19.14 7.42 -2.44
N ALA A 23 -19.11 7.60 -3.76
CA ALA A 23 -20.31 7.84 -4.56
C ALA A 23 -21.25 6.63 -4.63
N ILE A 24 -20.78 5.42 -4.25
CA ILE A 24 -21.47 4.16 -4.51
C ILE A 24 -21.83 3.42 -3.21
N TYR A 25 -20.98 3.48 -2.17
CA TYR A 25 -21.12 2.62 -0.98
C TYR A 25 -20.81 3.33 0.36
N TRP A 26 -21.33 4.54 0.59
CA TRP A 26 -21.04 5.27 1.82
C TRP A 26 -21.64 4.60 3.09
N ASN A 27 -20.79 3.88 3.82
CA ASN A 27 -21.10 3.29 5.12
C ASN A 27 -19.94 3.54 6.09
N THR A 28 -20.23 4.12 7.26
CA THR A 28 -19.24 4.46 8.31
C THR A 28 -18.38 3.26 8.75
N TRP A 29 -18.96 2.06 8.74
CA TRP A 29 -18.23 0.82 9.05
C TRP A 29 -17.18 0.50 7.97
N MET A 30 -17.55 0.60 6.70
CA MET A 30 -16.63 0.39 5.58
C MET A 30 -15.51 1.44 5.55
N VAL A 31 -15.83 2.70 5.88
CA VAL A 31 -14.82 3.77 5.98
C VAL A 31 -13.79 3.43 7.05
N THR A 32 -14.26 3.02 8.23
CA THR A 32 -13.38 2.64 9.35
C THR A 32 -12.48 1.46 8.97
N LEU A 33 -13.06 0.40 8.39
CA LEU A 33 -12.29 -0.78 7.96
C LEU A 33 -11.25 -0.45 6.89
N THR A 34 -11.60 0.41 5.92
CA THR A 34 -10.69 0.82 4.85
C THR A 34 -9.50 1.61 5.40
N LEU A 35 -9.73 2.49 6.38
CA LEU A 35 -8.66 3.22 7.05
C LEU A 35 -7.74 2.29 7.87
N ILE A 36 -8.31 1.34 8.61
CA ILE A 36 -7.55 0.32 9.35
C ILE A 36 -6.71 -0.52 8.38
N GLN A 37 -7.30 -0.94 7.25
CA GLN A 37 -6.60 -1.67 6.20
C GLN A 37 -5.44 -0.82 5.64
N GLY A 38 -5.67 0.45 5.31
CA GLY A 38 -4.61 1.36 4.85
C GLY A 38 -3.46 1.49 5.84
N ALA A 39 -3.77 1.67 7.13
CA ALA A 39 -2.76 1.72 8.19
C ALA A 39 -1.96 0.41 8.30
N ALA A 40 -2.66 -0.74 8.27
CA ALA A 40 -2.04 -2.06 8.32
C ALA A 40 -1.16 -2.34 7.09
N GLN A 41 -1.58 -1.94 5.88
CA GLN A 41 -0.75 -2.02 4.66
C GLN A 41 0.53 -1.19 4.81
N GLY A 42 0.41 0.03 5.35
CA GLY A 42 1.55 0.89 5.66
C GLY A 42 2.53 0.26 6.66
N LEU A 43 2.02 -0.49 7.65
CA LEU A 43 2.83 -1.22 8.61
C LEU A 43 3.54 -2.43 7.97
N VAL A 44 2.83 -3.23 7.17
CA VAL A 44 3.40 -4.37 6.42
C VAL A 44 4.57 -3.92 5.56
N ALA A 45 4.42 -2.81 4.82
CA ALA A 45 5.50 -2.27 4.01
C ALA A 45 6.77 -1.97 4.83
N VAL A 46 6.63 -1.44 6.05
CA VAL A 46 7.78 -1.17 6.93
C VAL A 46 8.40 -2.46 7.46
N LEU A 47 7.58 -3.43 7.86
CA LEU A 47 8.06 -4.73 8.34
C LEU A 47 8.89 -5.42 7.25
N VAL A 48 8.38 -5.45 6.02
CA VAL A 48 9.04 -6.14 4.91
C VAL A 48 10.29 -5.39 4.43
N TYR A 49 10.21 -4.09 4.15
CA TYR A 49 11.38 -3.39 3.59
C TYR A 49 12.40 -2.97 4.65
N GLY A 50 11.95 -2.71 5.88
CA GLY A 50 12.78 -2.25 6.99
C GLY A 50 13.44 -3.36 7.80
N PHE A 51 12.76 -4.48 8.05
CA PHE A 51 13.24 -5.51 8.98
C PHE A 51 13.63 -6.83 8.32
N LEU A 52 12.98 -7.22 7.22
CA LEU A 52 13.34 -8.45 6.52
C LEU A 52 14.75 -8.30 5.92
N LYS A 53 15.70 -9.14 6.33
CA LYS A 53 17.05 -9.19 5.77
C LYS A 53 17.11 -10.16 4.59
N ALA A 54 16.42 -9.82 3.51
CA ALA A 54 16.35 -10.63 2.29
C ALA A 54 16.65 -9.79 1.03
N PRO A 55 17.03 -10.43 -0.09
CA PRO A 55 17.09 -9.81 -1.40
C PRO A 55 15.81 -9.05 -1.76
N TYR A 56 15.93 -8.01 -2.58
CA TYR A 56 14.81 -7.13 -2.94
C TYR A 56 13.64 -7.88 -3.57
N LEU A 57 13.92 -8.88 -4.43
CA LEU A 57 12.90 -9.71 -5.05
C LEU A 57 12.07 -10.47 -4.00
N ILE A 58 12.72 -11.05 -2.99
CA ILE A 58 12.04 -11.74 -1.90
C ILE A 58 11.20 -10.76 -1.08
N LYS A 59 11.74 -9.57 -0.76
CA LYS A 59 10.95 -8.51 -0.10
C LYS A 59 9.71 -8.13 -0.89
N PHE A 60 9.84 -7.95 -2.20
CA PHE A 60 8.73 -7.60 -3.07
C PHE A 60 7.65 -8.70 -3.06
N ILE A 61 8.04 -9.96 -3.24
CA ILE A 61 7.12 -11.11 -3.21
C ILE A 61 6.44 -11.22 -1.84
N SER A 62 7.20 -11.11 -0.75
CA SER A 62 6.63 -11.14 0.61
C SER A 62 5.66 -9.99 0.86
N HIS A 63 5.97 -8.78 0.38
CA HIS A 63 5.06 -7.64 0.51
C HIS A 63 3.76 -7.86 -0.27
N ALA A 64 3.86 -8.34 -1.51
CA ALA A 64 2.70 -8.66 -2.33
C ALA A 64 1.82 -9.73 -1.66
N LEU A 65 2.42 -10.83 -1.18
CA LEU A 65 1.68 -11.89 -0.49
C LEU A 65 1.00 -11.40 0.79
N LEU A 66 1.72 -10.68 1.65
CA LEU A 66 1.15 -10.14 2.90
C LEU A 66 0.06 -9.09 2.61
N SER A 67 0.25 -8.27 1.58
CA SER A 67 -0.74 -7.29 1.16
C SER A 67 -2.03 -7.96 0.67
N TYR A 68 -1.90 -9.03 -0.13
CA TYR A 68 -3.04 -9.82 -0.60
C TYR A 68 -3.76 -10.52 0.55
N LEU A 69 -3.01 -11.19 1.44
CA LEU A 69 -3.57 -11.85 2.62
C LEU A 69 -4.33 -10.87 3.52
N LEU A 70 -3.79 -9.67 3.72
CA LEU A 70 -4.44 -8.62 4.50
C LEU A 70 -5.73 -8.11 3.84
N ALA A 71 -5.73 -7.93 2.51
CA ALA A 71 -6.93 -7.55 1.77
C ALA A 71 -7.99 -8.67 1.83
N PHE A 72 -7.57 -9.92 1.68
CA PHE A 72 -8.45 -11.08 1.77
C PHE A 72 -9.05 -11.25 3.17
N ALA A 73 -8.25 -11.04 4.23
CA ALA A 73 -8.74 -11.07 5.61
C ALA A 73 -9.82 -9.99 5.85
N MET A 74 -9.68 -8.80 5.28
CA MET A 74 -10.70 -7.74 5.37
C MET A 74 -11.99 -8.10 4.63
N LEU A 75 -11.90 -8.79 3.49
CA LEU A 75 -13.06 -9.31 2.78
C LEU A 75 -13.88 -10.30 3.65
N LEU A 76 -13.19 -11.16 4.40
CA LEU A 76 -13.81 -12.10 5.34
C LEU A 76 -14.49 -11.37 6.52
N LEU A 77 -13.80 -10.37 7.11
CA LEU A 77 -14.35 -9.58 8.22
C LEU A 77 -15.57 -8.76 7.81
N ASN A 78 -15.66 -8.33 6.56
CA ASN A 78 -16.80 -7.58 6.06
C ASN A 78 -17.96 -8.49 5.59
N HIS A 79 -17.84 -9.82 5.76
CA HIS A 79 -18.81 -10.82 5.30
C HIS A 79 -19.15 -10.79 3.81
N GLN A 80 -18.37 -10.07 2.98
CA GLN A 80 -18.63 -9.90 1.55
C GLN A 80 -18.01 -11.01 0.69
N TYR A 81 -17.29 -11.96 1.28
CA TYR A 81 -16.59 -13.01 0.54
C TYR A 81 -17.49 -13.88 -0.35
N TRP A 82 -18.76 -14.05 0.02
CA TRP A 82 -19.73 -14.79 -0.79
C TRP A 82 -20.27 -14.00 -1.99
N GLN A 83 -20.19 -12.67 -1.95
CA GLN A 83 -20.76 -11.76 -2.95
C GLN A 83 -19.73 -11.30 -3.98
N VAL A 84 -18.44 -11.56 -3.73
CA VAL A 84 -17.34 -11.05 -4.54
C VAL A 84 -16.73 -12.19 -5.35
N ASN A 85 -16.65 -12.00 -6.66
CA ASN A 85 -15.89 -12.90 -7.52
C ASN A 85 -14.39 -12.78 -7.18
N LEU A 86 -13.79 -13.88 -6.74
CA LEU A 86 -12.38 -13.94 -6.30
C LEU A 86 -11.39 -13.52 -7.41
N LEU A 87 -11.71 -13.78 -8.68
CA LEU A 87 -10.89 -13.36 -9.80
C LEU A 87 -10.92 -11.84 -9.95
N THR A 88 -12.12 -11.25 -9.94
CA THR A 88 -12.31 -9.78 -10.01
C THR A 88 -11.60 -9.10 -8.85
N PHE A 89 -11.78 -9.61 -7.62
CA PHE A 89 -11.08 -9.12 -6.43
C PHE A 89 -9.56 -9.17 -6.57
N SER A 90 -9.01 -10.29 -7.07
CA SER A 90 -7.57 -10.46 -7.25
C SER A 90 -7.01 -9.47 -8.27
N VAL A 91 -7.75 -9.23 -9.36
CA VAL A 91 -7.36 -8.27 -10.41
C VAL A 91 -7.41 -6.84 -9.88
N GLU A 92 -8.47 -6.46 -9.17
CA GLU A 92 -8.58 -5.13 -8.56
C GLU A 92 -7.48 -4.87 -7.54
N TRP A 93 -7.21 -5.85 -6.67
CA TRP A 93 -6.10 -5.77 -5.71
C TRP A 93 -4.76 -5.60 -6.43
N LEU A 94 -4.51 -6.40 -7.48
CA LEU A 94 -3.25 -6.34 -8.22
C LEU A 94 -3.05 -4.98 -8.89
N LEU A 95 -4.11 -4.41 -9.46
CA LEU A 95 -4.09 -3.07 -10.06
C LEU A 95 -3.73 -2.00 -9.02
N ILE A 96 -4.40 -2.00 -7.87
CA ILE A 96 -4.12 -1.04 -6.79
C ILE A 96 -2.68 -1.22 -6.30
N PHE A 97 -2.25 -2.46 -6.05
CA PHE A 97 -0.89 -2.75 -5.60
C PHE A 97 0.16 -2.27 -6.60
N ALA A 98 -0.04 -2.53 -7.90
CA ALA A 98 0.87 -2.11 -8.95
C ALA A 98 0.96 -0.58 -9.06
N LEU A 99 -0.17 0.14 -9.00
CA LEU A 99 -0.21 1.60 -9.05
C LEU A 99 0.53 2.23 -7.87
N VAL A 100 0.26 1.74 -6.65
CA VAL A 100 0.94 2.22 -5.44
C VAL A 100 2.44 1.93 -5.50
N TYR A 101 2.82 0.74 -5.95
CA TYR A 101 4.23 0.36 -6.10
C TYR A 101 4.95 1.24 -7.12
N LEU A 102 4.36 1.48 -8.30
CA LEU A 102 4.92 2.35 -9.33
C LEU A 102 5.08 3.79 -8.83
N TYR A 103 4.07 4.32 -8.13
CA TYR A 103 4.14 5.65 -7.52
C TYR A 103 5.32 5.76 -6.55
N ILE A 104 5.47 4.79 -5.65
CA ILE A 104 6.58 4.77 -4.68
C ILE A 104 7.93 4.65 -5.40
N TYR A 105 8.03 3.79 -6.41
CA TYR A 105 9.24 3.61 -7.20
C TYR A 105 9.67 4.92 -7.89
N TRP A 106 8.75 5.60 -8.58
CA TRP A 106 9.03 6.86 -9.25
C TRP A 106 9.40 7.98 -8.26
N ARG A 107 8.70 8.06 -7.13
CA ARG A 107 9.02 9.03 -6.07
C ARG A 107 10.44 8.81 -5.55
N ASN A 108 10.80 7.57 -5.22
CA ASN A 108 12.13 7.23 -4.71
C ASN A 108 13.23 7.50 -5.74
N ARG A 109 12.98 7.18 -7.03
CA ARG A 109 13.92 7.49 -8.13
C ARG A 109 14.18 8.99 -8.23
N THR A 110 13.12 9.80 -8.11
CA THR A 110 13.21 11.26 -8.18
C THR A 110 13.96 11.84 -6.98
N GLU A 111 13.67 11.35 -5.78
CA GLU A 111 14.36 11.77 -4.55
C GLU A 111 15.86 11.40 -4.60
N ALA A 112 16.19 10.19 -5.03
CA ALA A 112 17.59 9.75 -5.19
C ALA A 112 18.35 10.61 -6.21
N ARG A 113 17.73 10.94 -7.35
CA ARG A 113 18.32 11.83 -8.36
C ARG A 113 18.61 13.23 -7.78
N ARG A 114 17.65 13.82 -7.06
CA ARG A 114 17.82 15.14 -6.42
C ARG A 114 18.93 15.14 -5.37
N LEU A 115 19.05 14.06 -4.58
CA LEU A 115 20.13 13.92 -3.60
C LEU A 115 21.50 13.84 -4.28
N ASN A 116 21.63 13.03 -5.33
CA ASN A 116 22.87 12.93 -6.10
C ASN A 116 23.26 14.27 -6.73
N GLU A 117 22.31 15.01 -7.30
CA GLU A 117 22.55 16.35 -7.85
C GLU A 117 23.02 17.35 -6.78
N LYS A 118 22.47 17.29 -5.56
CA LYS A 118 22.94 18.11 -4.42
C LYS A 118 24.36 17.75 -3.98
N ILE A 119 24.68 16.45 -3.89
CA ILE A 119 26.02 15.99 -3.50
C ILE A 119 27.05 16.46 -4.53
N VAL A 120 26.74 16.37 -5.83
CA VAL A 120 27.63 16.84 -6.90
C VAL A 120 27.86 18.35 -6.82
N ARG A 121 26.82 19.14 -6.48
CA ARG A 121 26.95 20.61 -6.31
C ARG A 121 27.79 20.99 -5.09
N LEU A 122 27.67 20.27 -3.97
CA LEU A 122 28.45 20.52 -2.75
C LEU A 122 29.92 20.09 -2.88
N ARG A 123 30.25 19.28 -3.88
CA ARG A 123 31.61 18.80 -4.16
C ARG A 123 32.37 19.71 -5.15
N LYS A 124 31.68 20.63 -5.81
CA LYS A 124 32.27 21.68 -6.65
C LYS A 124 32.47 22.94 -5.81
#